data_AF-A0A4Z0QFY5-F1
#
_entry.id   AF-A0A4Z0QFY5-F1
#
_cell.length_a   1.000
_cell.length_b   1.000
_cell.length_c   1.000
_cell.angle_alpha   90.00
_cell.angle_beta   90.00
_cell.angle_gamma   90.00
#
_symmetry.space_group_name_H-M   'P 1'
#
loop_
_entity.id
_entity.type
_entity.pdbx_description
1 polymer ?
#
loop_
_entity_poly.entity_id
_entity_poly.type
_entity_poly.pdbx_seq_one_letter_code
_entity_poly.pdbx_strand_id
1 'polypeptide(L)'
;MPSIFSRIVSGELPAYKVAEDEHHLAFLDITPLVEGHTLVIPKREVDYIFDMAPEELAALHQFAQRVAKGVKEAVPCRRVGVAVIGLEVPHAHIHLIPMTKVSDMNFANPKIKVAEQRMNELAAAIGAQVPAGKEKSGGAEAKPLASKAERETTEANEATAAPASATDATSQQLQELTQGLQFISESEAPLEVVSYEAPSGALSDAALLQLTGQPAGTKVETVDLMHFLRNHTADDGVLGDAELANRYKALQMFLKQELEETKVYRVGAGPQVQAYALGNTSEGKLAGFKTVLTET
;
A
#
# COMPACT_ATOMS: atom_id res chain seq x y z
N MET A 1 -20.24 30.91 5.79
CA MET A 1 -19.25 31.26 6.83
C MET A 1 -17.90 30.88 6.23
N PRO A 2 -16.89 31.75 6.24
CA PRO A 2 -15.60 31.43 5.61
C PRO A 2 -14.99 30.19 6.26
N SER A 3 -14.53 29.25 5.44
CA SER A 3 -13.84 28.05 5.92
C SER A 3 -12.55 28.41 6.67
N ILE A 4 -12.02 27.47 7.46
CA ILE A 4 -10.74 27.68 8.14
C ILE A 4 -9.60 27.96 7.15
N PHE A 5 -9.66 27.38 5.95
CA PHE A 5 -8.69 27.63 4.88
C PHE A 5 -8.83 29.02 4.29
N SER A 6 -10.05 29.53 4.14
CA SER A 6 -10.28 30.93 3.71
C SER A 6 -9.64 31.92 4.69
N ARG A 7 -9.62 31.60 5.99
CA ARG A 7 -8.93 32.39 7.03
C ARG A 7 -7.40 32.25 6.99
N ILE A 8 -6.88 31.11 6.55
CA ILE A 8 -5.43 30.94 6.28
C ILE A 8 -5.03 31.77 5.05
N VAL A 9 -5.84 31.73 3.98
CA VAL A 9 -5.61 32.49 2.74
C VAL A 9 -5.60 34.00 3.00
N SER A 10 -6.50 34.50 3.85
CA SER A 10 -6.54 35.91 4.24
C SER A 10 -5.41 36.34 5.20
N GLY A 11 -4.63 35.38 5.74
CA GLY A 11 -3.60 35.62 6.74
C GLY A 11 -4.12 35.84 8.16
N GLU A 12 -5.41 35.59 8.40
CA GLU A 12 -6.00 35.64 9.75
C GLU A 12 -5.50 34.48 10.64
N LEU A 13 -5.27 33.32 10.03
CA LEU A 13 -4.68 32.15 10.71
C LEU A 13 -3.28 31.85 10.16
N PRO A 14 -2.33 31.44 11.03
CA PRO A 14 -1.01 31.02 10.57
C PRO A 14 -1.09 29.66 9.87
N ALA A 15 -0.13 29.41 8.98
CA ALA A 15 0.06 28.10 8.36
C ALA A 15 1.54 27.87 8.05
N TYR A 16 1.95 26.59 8.09
CA TYR A 16 3.27 26.16 7.63
C TYR A 16 3.29 26.10 6.10
N LYS A 17 3.33 27.28 5.47
CA LYS A 17 3.28 27.43 4.01
C LYS A 17 4.51 26.80 3.36
N VAL A 18 4.29 26.04 2.28
CA VAL A 18 5.36 25.42 1.49
C VAL A 18 5.44 25.96 0.08
N ALA A 19 4.32 26.39 -0.50
CA ALA A 19 4.28 27.06 -1.80
C ALA A 19 3.05 27.95 -1.90
N GLU A 20 3.16 29.03 -2.66
CA GLU A 20 2.06 29.95 -2.91
C GLU A 20 2.23 30.54 -4.31
N ASP A 21 1.15 30.62 -5.08
CA ASP A 21 1.08 31.42 -6.30
C ASP A 21 -0.13 32.36 -6.28
N GLU A 22 -0.48 32.97 -7.42
CA GLU A 22 -1.60 33.89 -7.51
C GLU A 22 -2.94 33.25 -7.10
N HIS A 23 -3.15 31.97 -7.41
CA HIS A 23 -4.44 31.29 -7.29
C HIS A 23 -4.45 30.13 -6.30
N HIS A 24 -3.29 29.65 -5.84
CA HIS A 24 -3.18 28.45 -5.02
C HIS A 24 -2.28 28.67 -3.81
N LEU A 25 -2.51 27.86 -2.79
CA LEU A 25 -1.70 27.80 -1.58
C LEU A 25 -1.46 26.34 -1.19
N ALA A 26 -0.23 26.01 -0.80
CA ALA A 26 0.11 24.74 -0.18
C ALA A 26 0.72 24.96 1.20
N PHE A 27 0.30 24.15 2.17
CA PHE A 27 0.78 24.19 3.55
C PHE A 27 0.68 22.82 4.20
N LEU A 28 1.45 22.59 5.27
CA LEU A 28 1.40 21.33 6.00
C LEU A 28 0.10 21.17 6.78
N ASP A 29 -0.45 19.95 6.78
CA ASP A 29 -1.56 19.57 7.65
C ASP A 29 -1.06 19.52 9.11
N ILE A 30 -1.80 20.17 10.02
CA ILE A 30 -1.49 20.17 11.46
C ILE A 30 -1.93 18.89 12.18
N THR A 31 -2.73 18.05 11.51
CA THR A 31 -3.19 16.73 11.94
C THR A 31 -2.71 15.63 10.98
N PRO A 32 -1.40 15.50 10.74
CA PRO A 32 -0.86 14.69 9.66
C PRO A 32 -1.02 13.18 9.90
N LEU A 33 -1.18 12.41 8.82
CA LEU A 33 -1.03 10.94 8.85
C LEU A 33 0.43 10.50 9.00
N VAL A 34 1.32 11.25 8.34
CA VAL A 34 2.78 11.03 8.28
C VAL A 34 3.47 12.38 8.15
N GLU A 35 4.76 12.46 8.50
CA GLU A 35 5.52 13.71 8.29
C GLU A 35 5.48 14.14 6.82
N GLY A 36 5.31 15.44 6.58
CA GLY A 36 5.21 16.00 5.23
C GLY A 36 3.83 15.93 4.58
N HIS A 37 2.79 15.44 5.28
CA HIS A 37 1.41 15.54 4.81
C HIS A 37 1.07 17.00 4.50
N THR A 38 0.82 17.30 3.23
CA THR A 38 0.65 18.65 2.70
C THR A 38 -0.71 18.79 2.07
N LEU A 39 -1.40 19.90 2.37
CA LEU A 39 -2.67 20.27 1.76
C LEU A 39 -2.42 21.30 0.66
N VAL A 40 -3.09 21.11 -0.48
CA VAL A 40 -3.05 22.01 -1.62
C VAL A 40 -4.45 22.52 -1.91
N ILE A 41 -4.64 23.84 -1.88
CA ILE A 41 -5.95 24.49 -1.99
C ILE A 41 -5.95 25.55 -3.10
N PRO A 42 -7.10 25.80 -3.76
CA PRO A 42 -7.33 27.06 -4.42
C PRO A 42 -7.46 28.17 -3.35
N LYS A 43 -7.07 29.40 -3.67
CA LYS A 43 -7.32 30.57 -2.81
C LYS A 43 -8.77 31.03 -2.87
N ARG A 44 -9.43 30.78 -4.02
CA ARG A 44 -10.86 30.98 -4.18
C ARG A 44 -11.60 29.90 -3.42
N GLU A 45 -12.50 30.31 -2.53
CA GLU A 45 -13.34 29.39 -1.78
C GLU A 45 -14.33 28.68 -2.73
N VAL A 46 -14.18 27.35 -2.80
CA VAL A 46 -15.06 26.40 -3.48
C VAL A 46 -15.05 25.15 -2.62
N ASP A 47 -16.21 24.58 -2.33
CA ASP A 47 -16.32 23.47 -1.37
C ASP A 47 -15.68 22.19 -1.94
N TYR A 48 -16.14 21.78 -3.11
CA TYR A 48 -15.74 20.52 -3.72
C TYR A 48 -14.97 20.71 -5.02
N ILE A 49 -13.95 19.88 -5.23
CA ILE A 49 -13.01 20.04 -6.35
C ILE A 49 -13.70 19.86 -7.72
N PHE A 50 -14.79 19.08 -7.79
CA PHE A 50 -15.54 18.85 -9.02
C PHE A 50 -16.60 19.92 -9.32
N ASP A 51 -16.77 20.89 -8.42
CA ASP A 51 -17.56 22.10 -8.69
C ASP A 51 -16.71 23.23 -9.32
N MET A 52 -15.40 23.00 -9.49
CA MET A 52 -14.47 23.93 -10.12
C MET A 52 -14.59 23.89 -11.64
N ALA A 53 -14.24 25.00 -12.30
CA ALA A 53 -14.10 24.99 -13.75
C ALA A 53 -12.96 24.04 -14.19
N PRO A 54 -13.04 23.37 -15.36
CA PRO A 54 -12.02 22.43 -15.81
C PRO A 54 -10.59 23.00 -15.81
N GLU A 55 -10.43 24.26 -16.20
CA GLU A 55 -9.14 24.95 -16.23
C GLU A 55 -8.59 25.19 -14.83
N GLU A 56 -9.46 25.52 -13.87
CA GLU A 56 -9.10 25.74 -12.46
C GLU A 56 -8.72 24.42 -11.78
N LEU A 57 -9.48 23.35 -12.04
CA LEU A 57 -9.17 22.00 -11.57
C LEU A 57 -7.81 21.52 -12.10
N ALA A 58 -7.53 21.77 -13.39
CA ALA A 58 -6.25 21.43 -14.01
C ALA A 58 -5.11 22.25 -13.42
N ALA A 59 -5.30 23.55 -13.20
CA ALA A 59 -4.30 24.42 -12.58
C ALA A 59 -3.97 23.98 -11.15
N LEU A 60 -4.99 23.61 -10.36
CA LEU A 60 -4.81 23.08 -9.01
C LEU A 60 -3.97 21.79 -9.00
N HIS A 61 -4.21 20.87 -9.94
CA HIS A 61 -3.41 19.64 -10.06
C HIS A 61 -1.98 19.89 -10.57
N GLN A 62 -1.77 20.86 -11.46
CA GLN A 62 -0.43 21.25 -11.89
C GLN A 62 0.36 21.88 -10.73
N PHE A 63 -0.30 22.70 -9.91
CA PHE A 63 0.27 23.23 -8.67
C PHE A 63 0.60 22.09 -7.70
N ALA A 64 -0.34 21.17 -7.45
CA ALA A 64 -0.13 20.00 -6.60
C ALA A 64 1.02 19.11 -7.08
N GLN A 65 1.17 18.92 -8.40
CA GLN A 65 2.29 18.17 -8.97
C GLN A 65 3.65 18.81 -8.64
N ARG A 66 3.76 20.15 -8.70
CA ARG A 66 4.99 20.85 -8.31
C ARG A 66 5.28 20.70 -6.83
N VAL A 67 4.26 20.84 -5.99
CA VAL A 67 4.38 20.66 -4.54
C VAL A 67 4.79 19.22 -4.20
N ALA A 68 4.19 18.21 -4.85
CA ALA A 68 4.51 16.80 -4.64
C ALA A 68 5.98 16.48 -4.97
N LYS A 69 6.59 17.15 -5.96
CA LYS A 69 8.03 17.04 -6.22
C LYS A 69 8.84 17.56 -5.03
N GLY A 70 8.49 18.73 -4.50
CA GLY A 70 9.16 19.28 -3.32
C GLY A 70 9.02 18.38 -2.09
N VAL A 71 7.81 17.83 -1.87
CA VAL A 71 7.53 16.86 -0.81
C VAL A 71 8.41 15.62 -0.94
N LYS A 72 8.51 15.05 -2.14
CA LYS A 72 9.30 13.84 -2.41
C LYS A 72 10.80 14.02 -2.18
N GLU A 73 11.35 15.18 -2.53
CA GLU A 73 12.78 15.46 -2.34
C GLU A 73 13.12 15.77 -0.88
N ALA A 74 12.19 16.36 -0.13
CA ALA A 74 12.42 16.77 1.26
C ALA A 74 12.09 15.67 2.30
N VAL A 75 11.19 14.74 1.98
CA VAL A 75 10.70 13.72 2.91
C VAL A 75 10.95 12.31 2.36
N PRO A 76 11.70 11.46 3.09
CA PRO A 76 11.95 10.08 2.67
C PRO A 76 10.63 9.33 2.43
N CYS A 77 10.36 8.98 1.17
CA CYS A 77 9.18 8.20 0.79
C CYS A 77 9.41 7.47 -0.54
N ARG A 78 8.63 6.41 -0.77
CA ARG A 78 8.65 5.68 -2.05
C ARG A 78 7.83 6.38 -3.12
N ARG A 79 6.68 6.92 -2.72
CA ARG A 79 5.75 7.69 -3.56
C ARG A 79 5.09 8.80 -2.74
N VAL A 80 4.50 9.77 -3.42
CA VAL A 80 3.56 10.72 -2.80
C VAL A 80 2.17 10.32 -3.26
N GLY A 81 1.33 9.88 -2.33
CA GLY A 81 -0.09 9.61 -2.54
C GLY A 81 -0.88 10.90 -2.72
N VAL A 82 -1.97 10.79 -3.46
CA VAL A 82 -2.91 11.88 -3.71
C VAL A 82 -4.28 11.42 -3.27
N ALA A 83 -4.95 12.20 -2.41
CA ALA A 83 -6.33 11.95 -2.00
C ALA A 83 -7.14 13.25 -2.02
N VAL A 84 -8.42 13.12 -2.37
CA VAL A 84 -9.42 14.19 -2.24
C VAL A 84 -10.60 13.58 -1.48
N ILE A 85 -10.93 14.15 -0.33
CA ILE A 85 -11.98 13.65 0.56
C ILE A 85 -13.06 14.71 0.77
N GLY A 86 -12.69 15.90 1.27
CA GLY A 86 -13.59 17.05 1.39
C GLY A 86 -14.64 16.97 2.52
N LEU A 87 -14.60 15.95 3.38
CA LEU A 87 -15.61 15.77 4.44
C LEU A 87 -15.32 16.57 5.73
N GLU A 88 -14.08 17.01 5.94
CA GLU A 88 -13.65 17.67 7.19
C GLU A 88 -13.71 19.20 7.10
N VAL A 89 -13.19 19.76 6.01
CA VAL A 89 -13.18 21.20 5.74
C VAL A 89 -13.88 21.47 4.41
N PRO A 90 -14.95 22.28 4.39
CA PRO A 90 -15.73 22.56 3.17
C PRO A 90 -15.04 23.61 2.29
N HIS A 91 -13.87 23.25 1.78
CA HIS A 91 -13.05 24.03 0.88
C HIS A 91 -12.13 23.05 0.16
N ALA A 92 -12.18 23.00 -1.17
CA ALA A 92 -11.50 22.03 -2.01
C ALA A 92 -10.02 21.93 -1.67
N HIS A 93 -9.56 20.72 -1.39
CA HIS A 93 -8.17 20.48 -1.04
C HIS A 93 -7.72 19.11 -1.53
N ILE A 94 -6.48 19.08 -2.01
CA ILE A 94 -5.77 17.86 -2.36
C ILE A 94 -4.81 17.54 -1.21
N HIS A 95 -4.90 16.31 -0.69
CA HIS A 95 -3.91 15.75 0.21
C HIS A 95 -2.74 15.19 -0.60
N LEU A 96 -1.52 15.60 -0.25
CA LEU A 96 -0.26 15.02 -0.72
C LEU A 96 0.41 14.31 0.46
N ILE A 97 0.48 12.99 0.41
CA ILE A 97 0.91 12.14 1.53
C ILE A 97 2.18 11.37 1.12
N PRO A 98 3.34 11.62 1.75
CA PRO A 98 4.53 10.77 1.57
C PRO A 98 4.27 9.34 2.02
N MET A 99 4.42 8.34 1.14
CA MET A 99 4.10 6.95 1.43
C MET A 99 5.29 6.02 1.19
N THR A 100 5.46 5.08 2.11
CA THR A 100 6.34 3.91 1.98
C THR A 100 5.53 2.62 1.83
N LYS A 101 4.35 2.54 2.47
CA LYS A 101 3.39 1.44 2.36
C LYS A 101 1.99 1.98 2.08
N VAL A 102 1.10 1.14 1.53
CA VAL A 102 -0.28 1.54 1.19
C VAL A 102 -1.03 2.07 2.41
N SER A 103 -0.83 1.42 3.57
CA SER A 103 -1.48 1.79 4.83
C SER A 103 -1.10 3.17 5.37
N ASP A 104 -0.05 3.84 4.85
CA ASP A 104 0.30 5.21 5.25
C ASP A 104 -0.80 6.22 4.85
N MET A 105 -1.57 5.93 3.80
CA MET A 105 -2.70 6.74 3.33
C MET A 105 -4.05 6.21 3.85
N ASN A 106 -4.06 5.53 5.00
CA ASN A 106 -5.28 5.16 5.68
C ASN A 106 -5.71 6.28 6.65
N PHE A 107 -6.79 6.97 6.31
CA PHE A 107 -7.31 8.10 7.11
C PHE A 107 -7.86 7.68 8.48
N ALA A 108 -8.14 6.39 8.69
CA ALA A 108 -8.52 5.82 9.99
C ALA A 108 -7.33 5.61 10.95
N ASN A 109 -6.08 5.73 10.46
CA ASN A 109 -4.92 5.66 11.33
C ASN A 109 -4.90 6.83 12.34
N PRO A 110 -4.32 6.62 13.53
CA PRO A 110 -4.06 7.72 14.46
C PRO A 110 -3.21 8.81 13.80
N LYS A 111 -3.60 10.07 13.95
CA LYS A 111 -2.80 11.21 13.48
C LYS A 111 -1.54 11.32 14.34
N ILE A 112 -0.40 11.57 13.71
CA ILE A 112 0.86 11.76 14.45
C ILE A 112 0.95 13.19 14.98
N LYS A 113 1.73 13.38 16.04
CA LYS A 113 2.08 14.72 16.54
C LYS A 113 3.48 15.08 16.09
N VAL A 114 3.60 16.19 15.38
CA VAL A 114 4.88 16.73 14.92
C VAL A 114 5.14 18.03 15.67
N ALA A 115 6.34 18.18 16.23
CA ALA A 115 6.72 19.38 16.96
C ALA A 115 6.75 20.60 16.02
N GLU A 116 6.39 21.78 16.52
CA GLU A 116 6.37 23.04 15.74
C GLU A 116 7.70 23.32 15.04
N GLN A 117 8.83 23.12 15.73
CA GLN A 117 10.15 23.27 15.11
C GLN A 117 10.30 22.36 13.89
N ARG A 118 9.89 21.10 14.02
CA ARG A 118 9.96 20.11 12.94
C ARG A 118 9.00 20.47 11.79
N MET A 119 7.82 21.00 12.09
CA MET A 119 6.89 21.51 11.07
C MET A 119 7.50 22.66 10.26
N ASN A 120 8.18 23.61 10.92
CA ASN A 120 8.89 24.70 10.25
C ASN A 120 10.05 24.19 9.38
N GLU A 121 10.84 23.23 9.88
CA GLU A 121 11.92 22.59 9.12
C GLU A 121 11.38 21.88 7.87
N LEU A 122 10.32 21.09 8.02
CA LEU A 122 9.66 20.40 6.92
C LEU A 122 9.13 21.39 5.89
N ALA A 123 8.45 22.45 6.33
CA ALA A 123 7.88 23.44 5.42
C ALA A 123 8.96 24.16 4.61
N ALA A 124 10.06 24.56 5.26
CA ALA A 124 11.20 25.18 4.60
C ALA A 124 11.89 24.20 3.63
N ALA A 125 12.12 22.96 4.05
CA ALA A 125 12.76 21.94 3.21
C ALA A 125 11.93 21.61 1.96
N ILE A 126 10.61 21.44 2.12
CA ILE A 126 9.69 21.20 1.01
C ILE A 126 9.67 22.40 0.08
N GLY A 127 9.46 23.60 0.63
CA GLY A 127 9.37 24.84 -0.15
C GLY A 127 10.62 25.14 -0.98
N ALA A 128 11.81 24.82 -0.44
CA ALA A 128 13.07 24.96 -1.17
C ALA A 128 13.19 24.04 -2.40
N GLN A 129 12.44 22.93 -2.41
CA GLN A 129 12.46 21.92 -3.48
C GLN A 129 11.28 22.05 -4.46
N VAL A 130 10.31 22.94 -4.20
CA VAL A 130 9.19 23.16 -5.12
C VAL A 130 9.69 23.89 -6.38
N PRO A 131 9.56 23.30 -7.58
CA PRO A 131 10.00 23.97 -8.81
C PRO A 131 9.21 25.26 -9.08
N ALA A 132 9.91 26.29 -9.55
CA ALA A 132 9.29 27.54 -9.97
C ALA A 132 8.33 27.32 -11.15
N GLY A 133 7.18 28.00 -11.14
CA GLY A 133 6.23 27.97 -12.25
C GLY A 133 6.74 28.80 -13.43
N LYS A 134 7.25 28.15 -14.48
CA LYS A 134 7.36 28.76 -15.81
C LYS A 134 6.52 27.98 -16.81
N GLU A 135 5.66 28.69 -17.53
CA GLU A 135 4.87 28.18 -18.64
C GLU A 135 5.78 27.69 -19.78
N LYS A 136 5.71 26.39 -20.05
CA LYS A 136 5.30 25.79 -21.32
C LYS A 136 5.34 24.28 -21.12
N SER A 137 4.25 23.61 -21.47
CA SER A 137 4.13 22.16 -21.52
C SER A 137 5.07 21.59 -22.61
N GLY A 138 6.37 21.56 -22.34
CA GLY A 138 7.24 20.55 -22.91
C GLY A 138 6.96 19.28 -22.13
N GLY A 139 6.30 18.31 -22.75
CA GLY A 139 6.09 17.00 -22.14
C GLY A 139 7.43 16.47 -21.66
N ALA A 140 7.61 16.42 -20.34
CA ALA A 140 8.74 15.68 -19.79
C ALA A 140 8.52 14.23 -20.22
N GLU A 141 9.46 13.67 -20.97
CA GLU A 141 9.48 12.25 -21.26
C GLU A 141 9.29 11.51 -19.94
N ALA A 142 8.21 10.72 -19.86
CA ALA A 142 8.03 9.80 -18.74
C ALA A 142 9.31 8.98 -18.67
N LYS A 143 10.04 9.06 -17.54
CA LYS A 143 11.16 8.14 -17.32
C LYS A 143 10.59 6.74 -17.56
N PRO A 144 11.12 5.96 -18.52
CA PRO A 144 10.70 4.57 -18.69
C PRO A 144 10.82 3.88 -17.33
N LEU A 145 9.92 2.95 -17.01
CA LEU A 145 10.01 2.15 -15.79
C LEU A 145 11.39 1.51 -15.74
N ALA A 146 12.31 2.14 -15.00
CA ALA A 146 13.62 1.59 -14.73
C ALA A 146 13.44 0.55 -13.63
N SER A 147 13.85 -0.69 -13.91
CA SER A 147 13.99 -1.75 -12.92
C SER A 147 14.84 -1.20 -11.76
N LYS A 148 14.25 -1.09 -10.58
CA LYS A 148 14.86 -0.44 -9.43
C LYS A 148 15.80 -1.42 -8.73
N ALA A 149 17.09 -1.23 -8.96
CA ALA A 149 18.14 -1.64 -8.04
C ALA A 149 18.67 -0.39 -7.30
N GLU A 150 19.21 -0.65 -6.09
CA GLU A 150 19.92 0.28 -5.18
C GLU A 150 18.99 1.19 -4.35
N ARG A 151 19.06 1.30 -3.01
CA ARG A 151 20.13 1.04 -2.03
C ARG A 151 19.59 1.07 -0.57
N GLU A 152 20.38 0.49 0.33
CA GLU A 152 20.58 0.77 1.77
C GLU A 152 19.52 0.39 2.83
N THR A 153 20.01 -0.47 3.74
CA THR A 153 19.38 -1.13 4.89
C THR A 153 19.42 -0.25 6.14
N THR A 154 18.32 -0.21 6.90
CA THR A 154 18.33 0.19 8.31
C THR A 154 17.48 -0.80 9.12
N GLU A 155 18.07 -1.27 10.23
CA GLU A 155 17.58 -2.33 11.10
C GLU A 155 16.33 -1.91 11.89
N ALA A 156 15.37 -2.84 12.04
CA ALA A 156 14.20 -2.70 12.91
C ALA A 156 14.20 -3.77 14.01
N ASN A 157 13.76 -3.34 15.19
CA ASN A 157 13.79 -4.05 16.47
C ASN A 157 12.48 -4.84 16.71
N GLU A 158 12.60 -5.96 17.42
CA GLU A 158 11.56 -6.98 17.65
C GLU A 158 10.55 -6.68 18.78
N ALA A 159 9.49 -7.52 18.76
CA ALA A 159 8.74 -8.10 19.90
C ALA A 159 7.44 -7.37 20.33
N THR A 160 6.33 -7.99 20.74
CA THR A 160 6.04 -9.31 21.36
C THR A 160 4.52 -9.62 21.29
N ALA A 161 4.19 -10.92 21.47
CA ALA A 161 3.19 -11.48 22.41
C ALA A 161 2.07 -12.38 21.82
N ALA A 162 1.96 -13.56 22.46
CA ALA A 162 1.12 -14.74 22.21
C ALA A 162 -0.22 -14.69 23.00
N PRO A 163 -0.98 -15.79 23.27
CA PRO A 163 -1.02 -17.16 22.70
C PRO A 163 -2.46 -17.68 22.39
N ALA A 164 -2.54 -18.91 21.83
CA ALA A 164 -3.50 -20.01 22.15
C ALA A 164 -4.23 -20.68 20.97
N SER A 165 -3.81 -21.88 20.59
CA SER A 165 -4.46 -23.17 20.87
C SER A 165 -3.55 -24.29 20.33
N ALA A 166 -3.73 -25.55 20.72
CA ALA A 166 -2.83 -26.65 20.35
C ALA A 166 -2.89 -26.96 18.84
N THR A 167 -2.19 -26.18 18.04
CA THR A 167 -1.91 -26.41 16.63
C THR A 167 -0.75 -27.38 16.52
N ASP A 168 -0.90 -28.38 15.64
CA ASP A 168 0.19 -29.23 15.14
C ASP A 168 1.41 -28.35 14.76
N ALA A 169 2.63 -28.83 15.00
CA ALA A 169 3.89 -28.09 14.84
C ALA A 169 4.01 -27.44 13.46
N THR A 170 3.55 -28.13 12.41
CA THR A 170 3.49 -27.59 11.03
C THR A 170 2.63 -26.33 10.94
N SER A 171 1.48 -26.30 11.64
CA SER A 171 0.58 -25.15 11.62
C SER A 171 1.15 -23.96 12.39
N GLN A 172 1.86 -24.19 13.49
CA GLN A 172 2.54 -23.12 14.23
C GLN A 172 3.64 -22.47 13.37
N GLN A 173 4.48 -23.28 12.73
CA GLN A 173 5.54 -22.76 11.88
C GLN A 173 4.99 -21.98 10.66
N LEU A 174 3.88 -22.45 10.06
CA LEU A 174 3.18 -21.71 9.00
C LEU A 174 2.66 -20.36 9.49
N GLN A 175 2.12 -20.29 10.70
CA GLN A 175 1.64 -19.03 11.28
C GLN A 175 2.78 -18.03 11.46
N GLU A 176 3.92 -18.47 11.97
CA GLU A 176 5.12 -17.63 12.11
C GLU A 176 5.62 -17.12 10.76
N LEU A 177 5.72 -18.02 9.77
CA LEU A 177 6.23 -17.67 8.44
C LEU A 177 5.30 -16.73 7.66
N THR A 178 3.99 -16.82 7.89
CA THR A 178 2.99 -15.97 7.22
C THR A 178 2.67 -14.68 7.97
N GLN A 179 3.10 -14.55 9.23
CA GLN A 179 2.73 -13.43 10.09
C GLN A 179 3.09 -12.07 9.47
N GLY A 180 2.08 -11.26 9.16
CA GLY A 180 2.29 -9.92 8.57
C GLY A 180 2.75 -9.93 7.11
N LEU A 181 2.82 -11.09 6.43
CA LEU A 181 2.99 -11.12 4.98
C LEU A 181 1.69 -10.72 4.27
N GLN A 182 1.84 -9.90 3.24
CA GLN A 182 0.78 -9.51 2.32
C GLN A 182 1.14 -10.01 0.92
N PHE A 183 0.23 -10.76 0.30
CA PHE A 183 0.32 -11.13 -1.10
C PHE A 183 -0.02 -9.92 -1.97
N ILE A 184 0.99 -9.45 -2.70
CA ILE A 184 0.87 -8.29 -3.59
C ILE A 184 0.46 -8.77 -5.00
N SER A 185 -0.73 -8.36 -5.43
CA SER A 185 -1.26 -8.44 -6.80
C SER A 185 -1.60 -7.02 -7.28
N GLU A 186 -2.80 -6.76 -7.81
CA GLU A 186 -3.33 -5.38 -7.96
C GLU A 186 -3.77 -4.78 -6.61
N SER A 187 -4.05 -5.64 -5.63
CA SER A 187 -4.28 -5.28 -4.23
C SER A 187 -3.36 -6.07 -3.31
N GLU A 188 -3.27 -5.63 -2.05
CA GLU A 188 -2.63 -6.38 -0.96
C GLU A 188 -3.68 -7.24 -0.25
N ALA A 189 -3.36 -8.52 0.00
CA ALA A 189 -4.20 -9.42 0.77
C ALA A 189 -3.34 -10.27 1.74
N PRO A 190 -3.81 -10.56 2.96
CA PRO A 190 -3.03 -11.36 3.89
C PRO A 190 -2.88 -12.82 3.41
N LEU A 191 -1.86 -13.50 3.92
CA LEU A 191 -1.76 -14.96 3.83
C LEU A 191 -2.38 -15.55 5.10
N GLU A 192 -3.51 -16.23 4.95
CA GLU A 192 -4.22 -16.88 6.06
C GLU A 192 -3.88 -18.36 6.10
N VAL A 193 -3.31 -18.84 7.21
CA VAL A 193 -3.04 -20.27 7.40
C VAL A 193 -4.34 -21.06 7.44
N VAL A 194 -4.38 -22.18 6.71
CA VAL A 194 -5.53 -23.08 6.63
C VAL A 194 -5.09 -24.52 6.82
N SER A 195 -5.97 -25.33 7.41
CA SER A 195 -5.81 -26.77 7.56
C SER A 195 -7.16 -27.46 7.38
N TYR A 196 -7.15 -28.60 6.69
CA TYR A 196 -8.31 -29.41 6.36
C TYR A 196 -7.99 -30.89 6.58
N GLU A 197 -9.03 -31.69 6.80
CA GLU A 197 -8.92 -33.15 6.73
C GLU A 197 -8.55 -33.56 5.30
N ALA A 198 -7.52 -34.40 5.15
CA ALA A 198 -7.11 -34.84 3.82
C ALA A 198 -8.16 -35.80 3.22
N PRO A 199 -8.53 -35.65 1.95
CA PRO A 199 -9.40 -36.60 1.28
C PRO A 199 -8.71 -37.96 1.10
N SER A 200 -9.50 -39.02 0.95
CA SER A 200 -8.96 -40.32 0.58
C SER A 200 -8.43 -40.29 -0.86
N GLY A 201 -7.11 -40.22 -1.03
CA GLY A 201 -6.44 -40.17 -2.34
C GLY A 201 -6.13 -38.75 -2.82
N ALA A 202 -5.89 -38.58 -4.12
CA ALA A 202 -5.53 -37.28 -4.69
C ALA A 202 -6.66 -36.24 -4.54
N LEU A 203 -6.29 -34.99 -4.23
CA LEU A 203 -7.23 -33.89 -4.10
C LEU A 203 -7.81 -33.49 -5.46
N SER A 204 -9.06 -33.88 -5.71
CA SER A 204 -9.82 -33.44 -6.89
C SER A 204 -10.38 -32.02 -6.73
N ASP A 205 -10.64 -31.34 -7.84
CA ASP A 205 -11.27 -30.00 -7.83
C ASP A 205 -12.57 -29.99 -7.04
N ALA A 206 -13.43 -31.00 -7.20
CA ALA A 206 -14.70 -31.10 -6.48
C ALA A 206 -14.50 -31.22 -4.96
N ALA A 207 -13.50 -32.01 -4.53
CA ALA A 207 -13.16 -32.14 -3.11
C ALA A 207 -12.57 -30.85 -2.55
N LEU A 208 -11.70 -30.17 -3.31
CA LEU A 208 -11.16 -28.85 -2.94
C LEU A 208 -12.28 -27.82 -2.74
N LEU A 209 -13.22 -27.73 -3.68
CA LEU A 209 -14.35 -26.79 -3.60
C LEU A 209 -15.21 -27.08 -2.36
N GLN A 210 -15.48 -28.35 -2.06
CA GLN A 210 -16.23 -28.73 -0.87
C GLN A 210 -15.48 -28.36 0.43
N LEU A 211 -14.18 -28.67 0.52
CA LEU A 211 -13.35 -28.37 1.71
C LEU A 211 -13.23 -26.87 1.96
N THR A 212 -13.14 -26.08 0.89
CA THR A 212 -12.96 -24.62 0.96
C THR A 212 -14.28 -23.85 1.03
N GLY A 213 -15.43 -24.54 1.01
CA GLY A 213 -16.76 -23.93 1.05
C GLY A 213 -17.13 -23.17 -0.22
N GLN A 214 -16.50 -23.47 -1.34
CA GLN A 214 -16.72 -22.83 -2.64
C GLN A 214 -17.87 -23.50 -3.40
N PRO A 215 -18.64 -22.75 -4.21
CA PRO A 215 -19.74 -23.32 -4.99
C PRO A 215 -19.28 -24.45 -5.91
N ALA A 216 -20.07 -25.52 -6.00
CA ALA A 216 -19.80 -26.61 -6.93
C ALA A 216 -19.73 -26.11 -8.38
N GLY A 217 -18.75 -26.58 -9.15
CA GLY A 217 -18.54 -26.16 -10.54
C GLY A 217 -17.78 -24.84 -10.70
N THR A 218 -17.34 -24.20 -9.60
CA THR A 218 -16.42 -23.06 -9.68
C THR A 218 -15.14 -23.47 -10.38
N LYS A 219 -14.63 -22.63 -11.29
CA LYS A 219 -13.40 -22.90 -12.03
C LYS A 219 -12.22 -23.03 -11.06
N VAL A 220 -11.44 -24.09 -11.21
CA VAL A 220 -10.18 -24.31 -10.50
C VAL A 220 -9.05 -24.37 -11.53
N GLU A 221 -7.99 -23.61 -11.27
CA GLU A 221 -6.75 -23.65 -12.03
C GLU A 221 -5.61 -24.04 -11.09
N THR A 222 -4.84 -25.07 -11.46
CA THR A 222 -3.69 -25.52 -10.67
C THR A 222 -2.40 -24.94 -11.21
N VAL A 223 -1.59 -24.36 -10.32
CA VAL A 223 -0.31 -23.71 -10.63
C VAL A 223 0.77 -24.27 -9.71
N ASP A 224 1.98 -24.38 -10.23
CA ASP A 224 3.17 -24.73 -9.45
C ASP A 224 3.50 -23.65 -8.40
N LEU A 225 3.92 -24.06 -7.20
CA LEU A 225 4.22 -23.15 -6.09
C LEU A 225 5.36 -22.18 -6.42
N MET A 226 6.42 -22.64 -7.08
CA MET A 226 7.55 -21.79 -7.45
C MET A 226 7.10 -20.73 -8.46
N HIS A 227 6.31 -21.15 -9.45
CA HIS A 227 5.75 -20.22 -10.42
C HIS A 227 4.82 -19.21 -9.77
N PHE A 228 3.95 -19.65 -8.85
CA PHE A 228 3.02 -18.76 -8.14
C PHE A 228 3.73 -17.68 -7.33
N LEU A 229 4.77 -18.06 -6.58
CA LEU A 229 5.55 -17.14 -5.74
C LEU A 229 6.68 -16.42 -6.48
N ARG A 230 6.87 -16.60 -7.79
CA ARG A 230 8.07 -16.15 -8.53
C ARG A 230 8.39 -14.67 -8.36
N ASN A 231 7.36 -13.80 -8.30
CA ASN A 231 7.53 -12.37 -8.12
C ASN A 231 7.83 -12.01 -6.65
N HIS A 232 7.34 -12.84 -5.72
CA HIS A 232 7.54 -12.67 -4.28
C HIS A 232 8.85 -13.30 -3.79
N THR A 233 9.49 -14.15 -4.60
CA THR A 233 10.80 -14.76 -4.30
C THR A 233 11.91 -14.29 -5.26
N ALA A 234 11.66 -13.24 -6.04
CA ALA A 234 12.63 -12.73 -7.00
C ALA A 234 13.87 -12.17 -6.27
N ASP A 235 15.05 -12.30 -6.90
CA ASP A 235 16.32 -11.87 -6.30
C ASP A 235 16.46 -10.34 -6.19
N ASP A 236 15.72 -9.59 -7.02
CA ASP A 236 15.60 -8.14 -6.95
C ASP A 236 14.58 -7.66 -5.89
N GLY A 237 13.97 -8.59 -5.15
CA GLY A 237 13.08 -8.31 -4.03
C GLY A 237 11.60 -8.14 -4.42
N VAL A 238 10.71 -8.11 -3.43
CA VAL A 238 9.28 -7.85 -3.67
C VAL A 238 9.08 -6.35 -3.72
N LEU A 239 8.85 -5.80 -4.92
CA LEU A 239 8.85 -4.36 -5.15
C LEU A 239 10.15 -3.69 -4.64
N GLY A 240 11.31 -4.34 -4.78
CA GLY A 240 12.60 -3.84 -4.31
C GLY A 240 12.87 -4.03 -2.81
N ASP A 241 12.05 -4.81 -2.11
CA ASP A 241 12.28 -5.22 -0.72
C ASP A 241 12.86 -6.65 -0.68
N ALA A 242 14.16 -6.74 -0.44
CA ALA A 242 14.89 -8.01 -0.40
C ALA A 242 14.59 -8.82 0.87
N GLU A 243 14.32 -8.15 2.00
CA GLU A 243 13.97 -8.83 3.25
C GLU A 243 12.62 -9.52 3.11
N LEU A 244 11.64 -8.81 2.55
CA LEU A 244 10.34 -9.38 2.23
C LEU A 244 10.46 -10.59 1.29
N ALA A 245 11.32 -10.50 0.27
CA ALA A 245 11.54 -11.64 -0.63
C ALA A 245 12.19 -12.84 0.08
N ASN A 246 13.12 -12.60 1.01
CA ASN A 246 13.72 -13.68 1.82
C ASN A 246 12.69 -14.36 2.73
N ARG A 247 11.73 -13.60 3.29
CA ARG A 247 10.62 -14.17 4.06
C ARG A 247 9.75 -15.07 3.19
N TYR A 248 9.43 -14.64 1.97
CA TYR A 248 8.72 -15.48 1.00
C TYR A 248 9.52 -16.70 0.54
N LYS A 249 10.85 -16.59 0.39
CA LYS A 249 11.75 -17.73 0.10
C LYS A 249 11.73 -18.74 1.25
N ALA A 250 11.79 -18.28 2.49
CA ALA A 250 11.69 -19.15 3.67
C ALA A 250 10.34 -19.88 3.72
N LEU A 251 9.23 -19.18 3.48
CA LEU A 251 7.90 -19.78 3.38
C LEU A 251 7.84 -20.81 2.24
N GLN A 252 8.34 -20.47 1.05
CA GLN A 252 8.38 -21.38 -0.09
C GLN A 252 9.21 -22.64 0.21
N MET A 253 10.37 -22.49 0.86
CA MET A 253 11.22 -23.62 1.24
C MET A 253 10.52 -24.53 2.26
N PHE A 254 9.91 -23.96 3.29
CA PHE A 254 9.14 -24.71 4.29
C PHE A 254 8.03 -25.52 3.63
N LEU A 255 7.20 -24.88 2.78
CA LEU A 255 6.10 -25.54 2.07
C LEU A 255 6.57 -26.67 1.14
N LYS A 256 7.83 -26.68 0.70
CA LYS A 256 8.40 -27.75 -0.13
C LYS A 256 9.05 -28.87 0.66
N GLN A 257 9.50 -28.58 1.88
CA GLN A 257 10.22 -29.54 2.72
C GLN A 257 9.28 -30.28 3.66
N GLU A 258 8.30 -29.56 4.22
CA GLU A 258 7.42 -30.08 5.27
C GLU A 258 6.06 -30.55 4.75
N LEU A 259 5.68 -30.14 3.54
CA LEU A 259 4.43 -30.57 2.91
C LEU A 259 4.71 -31.36 1.63
N GLU A 260 4.04 -32.50 1.50
CA GLU A 260 4.11 -33.35 0.31
C GLU A 260 3.13 -32.89 -0.77
N GLU A 261 3.53 -33.01 -2.03
CA GLU A 261 2.73 -32.69 -3.22
C GLU A 261 2.13 -31.27 -3.25
N THR A 262 2.83 -30.29 -2.66
CA THR A 262 2.35 -28.90 -2.57
C THR A 262 2.02 -28.29 -3.93
N LYS A 263 0.79 -27.79 -4.07
CA LYS A 263 0.26 -27.13 -5.27
C LYS A 263 -0.49 -25.86 -4.90
N VAL A 264 -0.64 -24.95 -5.85
CA VAL A 264 -1.47 -23.76 -5.70
C VAL A 264 -2.73 -23.90 -6.53
N TYR A 265 -3.88 -23.76 -5.89
CA TYR A 265 -5.20 -23.82 -6.53
C TYR A 265 -5.82 -22.43 -6.57
N ARG A 266 -6.01 -21.91 -7.78
CA ARG A 266 -6.71 -20.65 -8.06
C ARG A 266 -8.18 -20.97 -8.32
N VAL A 267 -9.05 -20.55 -7.41
CA VAL A 267 -10.48 -20.88 -7.40
C VAL A 267 -11.30 -19.62 -7.69
N GLY A 268 -12.05 -19.66 -8.78
CA GLY A 268 -12.88 -18.56 -9.24
C GLY A 268 -12.60 -18.16 -10.68
N ALA A 269 -13.47 -17.30 -11.21
CA ALA A 269 -13.27 -16.63 -12.48
C ALA A 269 -13.72 -15.17 -12.31
N GLY A 270 -12.90 -14.23 -12.75
CA GLY A 270 -13.17 -12.81 -12.60
C GLY A 270 -12.02 -12.08 -11.90
N PRO A 271 -12.25 -10.82 -11.50
CA PRO A 271 -11.19 -9.93 -11.05
C PRO A 271 -10.66 -10.25 -9.66
N GLN A 272 -11.37 -11.08 -8.90
CA GLN A 272 -10.92 -11.61 -7.60
C GLN A 272 -10.99 -13.13 -7.60
N VAL A 273 -9.86 -13.76 -7.31
CA VAL A 273 -9.70 -15.22 -7.29
C VAL A 273 -9.11 -15.64 -5.95
N GLN A 274 -9.64 -16.68 -5.32
CA GLN A 274 -9.03 -17.23 -4.10
C GLN A 274 -7.91 -18.18 -4.48
N ALA A 275 -6.72 -17.98 -3.92
CA ALA A 275 -5.59 -18.87 -4.10
C ALA A 275 -5.34 -19.67 -2.84
N TYR A 276 -5.17 -20.99 -2.97
CA TYR A 276 -4.86 -21.90 -1.88
C TYR A 276 -3.55 -22.62 -2.20
N ALA A 277 -2.48 -22.38 -1.45
CA ALA A 277 -1.26 -23.17 -1.51
C ALA A 277 -1.38 -24.29 -0.48
N LEU A 278 -1.57 -25.53 -0.93
CA LEU A 278 -1.89 -26.67 -0.06
C LEU A 278 -0.99 -27.87 -0.38
N GLY A 279 -0.57 -28.59 0.66
CA GLY A 279 0.14 -29.86 0.59
C GLY A 279 -0.18 -30.75 1.80
N ASN A 280 0.21 -32.02 1.74
CA ASN A 280 -0.08 -32.99 2.80
C ASN A 280 0.97 -32.90 3.92
N THR A 281 0.51 -32.88 5.17
CA THR A 281 1.38 -33.00 6.35
C THR A 281 1.71 -34.46 6.62
N SER A 282 2.77 -34.70 7.40
CA SER A 282 3.13 -36.04 7.88
C SER A 282 2.06 -36.69 8.75
N GLU A 283 1.17 -35.90 9.36
CA GLU A 283 -0.02 -36.38 10.09
C GLU A 283 -1.19 -36.77 9.19
N GLY A 284 -1.05 -36.63 7.86
CA GLY A 284 -2.12 -36.94 6.91
C GLY A 284 -3.22 -35.88 6.83
N LYS A 285 -2.93 -34.63 7.19
CA LYS A 285 -3.83 -33.48 6.95
C LYS A 285 -3.43 -32.72 5.72
N LEU A 286 -4.33 -31.92 5.17
CA LEU A 286 -4.02 -30.93 4.15
C LEU A 286 -3.77 -29.58 4.82
N ALA A 287 -2.63 -28.95 4.59
CA ALA A 287 -2.27 -27.68 5.23
C ALA A 287 -1.59 -26.71 4.25
N GLY A 288 -1.58 -25.42 4.63
CA GLY A 288 -0.85 -24.38 3.91
C GLY A 288 -1.46 -23.01 4.17
N PHE A 289 -1.60 -22.18 3.13
CA PHE A 289 -2.20 -20.85 3.24
C PHE A 289 -3.20 -20.57 2.13
N LYS A 290 -4.13 -19.67 2.40
CA LYS A 290 -4.99 -19.04 1.38
C LYS A 290 -4.74 -17.54 1.31
N THR A 291 -5.00 -16.95 0.15
CA THR A 291 -4.99 -15.50 -0.05
C THR A 291 -5.96 -15.13 -1.19
N VAL A 292 -6.15 -13.83 -1.42
CA VAL A 292 -6.98 -13.30 -2.50
C VAL A 292 -6.10 -12.62 -3.54
N LEU A 293 -6.27 -13.02 -4.79
CA LEU A 293 -5.63 -12.39 -5.94
C LEU A 293 -6.62 -11.40 -6.55
N THR A 294 -6.18 -10.17 -6.78
CA THR A 294 -6.91 -9.20 -7.60
C THR A 294 -6.17 -8.99 -8.91
N GLU A 295 -6.81 -9.30 -10.03
CA GLU A 295 -6.25 -9.26 -11.39
C GLU A 295 -7.35 -8.83 -12.37
N THR A 296 -7.24 -7.66 -13.01
CA THR A 296 -8.24 -7.08 -13.92
C THR A 296 -7.91 -7.21 -15.40
#